data_AF-A0A7V6UPX8-F1
#
_entry.id   AF-A0A7V6UPX8-F1
#
_cell.length_a   1.000
_cell.length_b   1.000
_cell.length_c   1.000
_cell.angle_alpha   90.00
_cell.angle_beta   90.00
_cell.angle_gamma   90.00
#
_symmetry.space_group_name_H-M   'P 1'
#
loop_
_entity.id
_entity.type
_entity.pdbx_description
1 polymer ?
#
loop_
_entity_poly.entity_id
_entity_poly.type
_entity_poly.pdbx_seq_one_letter_code
_entity_poly.pdbx_strand_id
1 'polypeptide(L)'
;MSNRKSLFLGLIIGGFSGAAIALLASPKYNQELKDTLSENSKKVKETLGALKTESIHLKNQVIETSKEGAIILKDFTKDLKTSVDTWKKEIEPNTNKIVDELKNIEESIQQLEKVTKA
;
A
#
# COMPACT_ATOMS: atom_id res chain seq x y z
N MET A 1 1.22 -10.91 20.58
CA MET A 1 2.13 -12.09 20.67
C MET A 1 1.51 -13.42 20.21
N SER A 2 0.24 -13.49 19.78
CA SER A 2 -0.44 -14.77 19.45
C SER A 2 0.02 -15.41 18.12
N ASN A 3 0.36 -14.60 17.12
CA ASN A 3 0.51 -15.08 15.74
C ASN A 3 1.73 -16.00 15.53
N ARG A 4 2.84 -15.76 16.25
CA ARG A 4 4.04 -16.62 16.16
C ARG A 4 3.79 -18.01 16.75
N LYS A 5 3.00 -18.10 17.83
CA LYS A 5 2.65 -19.37 18.47
C LYS A 5 1.76 -20.21 17.57
N SER A 6 0.77 -19.59 16.92
CA SER A 6 -0.10 -20.26 15.94
C SER A 6 0.66 -20.78 14.72
N LEU A 7 1.61 -20.01 14.19
CA LEU A 7 2.45 -20.46 13.07
C LEU A 7 3.34 -21.64 13.47
N PHE A 8 3.94 -21.59 14.67
CA PHE A 8 4.76 -22.68 15.19
C PHE A 8 3.96 -23.96 15.37
N LEU A 9 2.74 -23.86 15.90
CA LEU A 9 1.83 -24.99 16.06
C LEU A 9 1.44 -25.59 14.70
N GLY A 10 1.15 -24.76 13.70
CA GLY A 10 0.88 -25.21 12.33
C GLY A 10 2.09 -25.94 11.70
N LEU A 11 3.31 -25.45 11.96
CA LEU A 11 4.54 -26.09 11.47
C LEU A 11 4.77 -27.46 12.14
N ILE A 12 4.47 -27.59 13.44
CA ILE A 12 4.57 -28.87 14.14
C ILE A 12 3.54 -29.87 13.61
N ILE A 13 2.27 -29.48 13.54
CA ILE A 13 1.19 -30.38 13.09
C ILE A 13 1.41 -30.78 11.62
N GLY A 14 1.76 -29.81 10.76
CA GLY A 14 2.05 -30.06 9.36
C GLY A 14 3.33 -30.88 9.16
N GLY A 15 4.38 -30.60 9.93
CA GLY A 15 5.64 -31.33 9.88
C GLY A 15 5.48 -32.79 10.31
N PHE A 16 4.73 -33.05 11.38
CA PHE A 16 4.50 -34.40 11.87
C PHE A 16 3.63 -35.21 10.89
N SER A 17 2.54 -34.61 10.41
CA SER A 17 1.64 -35.25 9.43
C SER A 17 2.35 -35.52 8.10
N GLY A 18 3.15 -34.56 7.63
CA GLY A 18 3.94 -34.69 6.41
C GLY A 18 5.04 -35.75 6.52
N ALA A 19 5.72 -35.83 7.66
CA ALA A 19 6.73 -36.86 7.92
C ALA A 19 6.11 -38.27 7.96
N ALA A 20 4.95 -38.43 8.60
CA ALA A 20 4.24 -39.71 8.63
C ALA A 20 3.85 -40.18 7.22
N ILE A 21 3.31 -39.28 6.38
CA ILE A 21 2.97 -39.57 4.99
C ILE A 21 4.22 -39.90 4.18
N ALA A 22 5.31 -39.14 4.34
CA ALA A 22 6.56 -39.37 3.63
C ALA A 22 7.20 -40.73 3.99
N LEU A 23 7.13 -41.14 5.27
CA LEU A 23 7.62 -42.44 5.72
C LEU A 23 6.76 -43.60 5.18
N LEU A 24 5.44 -43.43 5.13
CA LEU A 24 4.52 -44.43 4.58
C LEU A 24 4.61 -44.56 3.05
N ALA A 25 4.90 -43.46 2.36
CA ALA A 25 5.03 -43.41 0.90
C ALA A 25 6.41 -43.81 0.38
N SER A 26 7.42 -43.91 1.26
CA SER A 26 8.78 -44.30 0.87
C SER A 26 8.81 -45.76 0.42
N PRO A 27 9.19 -46.07 -0.85
CA PRO A 27 9.36 -47.45 -1.28
C PRO A 27 10.47 -48.13 -0.46
N LYS A 28 10.42 -49.46 -0.38
CA LYS A 28 11.32 -50.28 0.45
C LYS A 28 12.79 -49.83 0.31
N TYR A 29 13.40 -49.48 1.44
CA TYR A 29 14.76 -48.96 1.62
C TYR A 29 15.83 -49.75 0.83
N ASN A 30 16.30 -49.20 -0.28
CA ASN A 30 17.42 -49.71 -1.08
C ASN A 30 18.55 -48.64 -1.18
N GLN A 31 19.71 -49.00 -1.73
CA GLN A 31 20.85 -48.07 -1.88
C GLN A 31 20.50 -46.83 -2.71
N GLU A 32 19.75 -46.99 -3.82
CA GLU A 32 19.28 -45.87 -4.65
C GLU A 32 18.43 -44.86 -3.87
N LEU A 33 17.63 -45.30 -2.91
CA LEU A 33 16.80 -44.43 -2.08
C LEU A 33 17.65 -43.55 -1.16
N LYS A 34 18.79 -44.06 -0.67
CA LYS A 34 19.72 -43.27 0.15
C LYS A 34 20.37 -42.16 -0.67
N ASP A 35 20.82 -42.50 -1.86
CA ASP A 35 21.49 -41.57 -2.77
C ASP A 35 20.51 -40.48 -3.23
N THR A 36 19.30 -40.88 -3.60
CA THR A 36 18.21 -39.96 -3.98
C THR A 36 17.76 -39.07 -2.82
N LEU A 37 17.64 -39.61 -1.60
CA LEU A 37 17.28 -38.83 -0.41
C LEU A 37 18.38 -37.82 -0.05
N SER A 38 19.64 -38.22 -0.16
CA SER A 38 20.80 -37.34 0.06
C SER A 38 20.76 -36.17 -0.92
N GLU A 39 20.58 -36.44 -2.21
CA GLU A 39 20.51 -35.41 -3.25
C GLU A 39 19.31 -34.48 -3.09
N ASN A 40 18.13 -35.05 -2.82
CA ASN A 40 16.91 -34.27 -2.58
C ASN A 40 17.00 -33.42 -1.31
N SER A 41 17.63 -33.93 -0.25
CA SER A 41 17.86 -33.15 0.98
C SER A 41 18.76 -31.94 0.73
N LYS A 42 19.77 -32.11 -0.12
CA LYS A 42 20.66 -31.02 -0.55
C LYS A 42 19.90 -29.97 -1.37
N LYS A 43 19.09 -30.41 -2.34
CA LYS A 43 18.22 -29.54 -3.14
C LYS A 43 17.23 -28.77 -2.26
N VAL A 44 16.54 -29.43 -1.34
CA VAL A 44 15.61 -28.77 -0.40
C VAL A 44 16.35 -27.72 0.45
N LYS A 45 17.55 -28.04 0.94
CA LYS A 45 18.36 -27.09 1.71
C LYS A 45 18.76 -25.87 0.88
N GLU A 46 19.18 -26.08 -0.37
CA GLU A 46 19.51 -25.00 -1.31
C GLU A 46 18.29 -24.13 -1.61
N THR A 47 17.15 -24.74 -1.92
CA THR A 47 15.88 -24.02 -2.17
C THR A 47 15.41 -23.23 -0.95
N LEU A 48 15.47 -23.80 0.25
CA LEU A 48 15.13 -23.09 1.50
C LEU A 48 16.08 -21.94 1.78
N GLY A 49 17.37 -22.10 1.47
CA GLY A 49 18.37 -21.03 1.56
C GLY A 49 18.07 -19.87 0.61
N ALA A 50 17.74 -20.19 -0.64
CA ALA A 50 17.32 -19.22 -1.64
C ALA A 50 16.05 -18.48 -1.21
N LEU A 51 15.00 -19.22 -0.81
CA LEU A 51 13.74 -18.67 -0.31
C LEU A 51 13.94 -17.73 0.87
N LYS A 52 14.80 -18.09 1.83
CA LYS A 52 15.11 -17.24 2.98
C LYS A 52 15.73 -15.91 2.53
N THR A 53 16.67 -15.98 1.58
CA THR A 53 17.39 -14.81 1.07
C THR A 53 16.45 -13.88 0.30
N GLU A 54 15.65 -14.47 -0.58
CA GLU A 54 14.64 -13.75 -1.37
C GLU A 54 13.56 -13.14 -0.48
N SER A 55 13.12 -13.86 0.57
CA SER A 55 12.16 -13.34 1.56
C SER A 55 12.70 -12.13 2.32
N ILE A 56 13.99 -12.13 2.68
CA ILE A 56 14.63 -10.97 3.32
C ILE A 56 14.68 -9.79 2.35
N HIS A 57 15.01 -10.04 1.09
CA HIS A 57 15.07 -9.02 0.06
C HIS A 57 13.69 -8.39 -0.19
N LEU A 58 12.66 -9.22 -0.40
CA LEU A 58 11.27 -8.80 -0.55
C LEU A 58 10.79 -7.99 0.65
N LYS A 59 11.10 -8.43 1.87
CA LYS A 59 10.76 -7.69 3.09
C LYS A 59 11.40 -6.30 3.08
N ASN A 60 12.67 -6.19 2.72
CA ASN A 60 13.39 -4.92 2.70
C ASN A 60 12.83 -3.98 1.63
N GLN A 61 12.58 -4.49 0.42
CA GLN A 61 11.96 -3.71 -0.66
C GLN A 61 10.57 -3.19 -0.26
N VAL A 62 9.72 -4.05 0.30
CA VAL A 62 8.38 -3.64 0.75
C VAL A 62 8.46 -2.55 1.82
N ILE A 63 9.40 -2.67 2.77
CA ILE A 63 9.58 -1.64 3.81
C ILE A 63 10.05 -0.32 3.20
N GLU A 64 10.99 -0.36 2.26
CA GLU A 64 11.55 0.83 1.61
C GLU A 64 10.50 1.51 0.72
N THR A 65 9.87 0.78 -0.20
CA THR A 65 8.80 1.29 -1.06
C THR A 65 7.60 1.81 -0.26
N SER A 66 7.22 1.15 0.84
CA SER A 66 6.13 1.64 1.71
C SER A 66 6.51 2.95 2.41
N LYS A 67 7.78 3.12 2.81
CA LYS A 67 8.27 4.36 3.40
C LYS A 67 8.30 5.50 2.38
N GLU A 68 8.80 5.24 1.18
CA GLU A 68 8.84 6.22 0.10
C GLU A 68 7.42 6.65 -0.31
N GLY A 69 6.50 5.70 -0.48
CA GLY A 69 5.10 5.99 -0.76
C GLY A 69 4.42 6.82 0.33
N ALA A 70 4.69 6.53 1.61
CA ALA A 70 4.17 7.31 2.72
C ALA A 70 4.71 8.76 2.74
N ILE A 71 5.97 8.96 2.38
CA ILE A 71 6.58 10.28 2.27
C ILE A 71 5.92 11.08 1.13
N ILE A 72 5.79 10.47 -0.05
CA ILE A 72 5.18 11.11 -1.23
C ILE A 72 3.73 11.54 -0.94
N LEU A 73 2.91 10.67 -0.32
CA LEU A 73 1.53 11.01 0.03
C LEU A 73 1.43 12.13 1.06
N LYS A 74 2.34 12.16 2.04
CA LYS A 74 2.38 13.20 3.07
C LYS A 74 2.70 14.56 2.46
N ASP A 75 3.70 14.61 1.60
CA ASP A 75 4.15 15.86 0.97
C ASP A 75 3.09 16.37 -0.02
N PHE A 76 2.51 15.49 -0.83
CA PHE A 76 1.39 15.85 -1.71
C PHE A 76 0.19 16.42 -0.94
N THR A 77 -0.19 15.81 0.19
CA THR A 77 -1.32 16.30 1.01
C THR A 77 -1.03 17.68 1.60
N LYS A 78 0.22 17.91 2.02
CA LYS A 78 0.67 19.21 2.54
C LYS A 78 0.63 20.29 1.46
N ASP A 79 1.07 19.96 0.26
CA ASP A 79 1.08 20.88 -0.87
C ASP A 79 -0.35 21.22 -1.30
N LEU A 80 -1.24 20.22 -1.41
CA LEU A 80 -2.66 20.44 -1.67
C LEU A 80 -3.31 21.36 -0.64
N LYS A 81 -3.06 21.12 0.65
CA LYS A 81 -3.59 21.98 1.72
C LYS A 81 -3.13 23.43 1.54
N THR A 82 -1.86 23.62 1.22
CA THR A 82 -1.27 24.95 0.99
C THR A 82 -1.94 25.62 -0.22
N SER A 83 -2.10 24.91 -1.34
CA SER A 83 -2.77 25.44 -2.53
C SER A 83 -4.21 25.85 -2.27
N VAL A 84 -4.97 25.05 -1.51
CA VAL A 84 -6.36 25.37 -1.14
C VAL A 84 -6.41 26.58 -0.22
N ASP A 85 -5.55 26.64 0.80
CA ASP A 85 -5.51 27.76 1.74
C ASP A 85 -5.12 29.08 1.02
N THR A 86 -4.16 29.03 0.09
CA THR A 86 -3.77 30.18 -0.75
C THR A 86 -4.90 30.63 -1.67
N TRP A 87 -5.56 29.71 -2.38
CA TRP A 87 -6.71 30.04 -3.22
C TRP A 87 -7.82 30.73 -2.42
N LYS A 88 -8.14 30.18 -1.25
CA LYS A 88 -9.16 30.74 -0.35
C LYS A 88 -8.79 32.15 0.13
N LYS A 89 -7.52 32.38 0.46
CA LYS A 89 -7.07 33.67 0.98
C LYS A 89 -7.01 34.75 -0.10
N GLU A 90 -6.56 34.40 -1.30
CA GLU A 90 -6.18 35.39 -2.31
C GLU A 90 -7.23 35.57 -3.41
N ILE A 91 -7.96 34.52 -3.77
CA ILE A 91 -8.89 34.53 -4.90
C ILE A 91 -10.34 34.73 -4.44
N GLU A 92 -10.80 33.99 -3.43
CA GLU A 92 -12.18 34.06 -2.91
C GLU A 92 -12.68 35.48 -2.59
N PRO A 93 -11.95 36.33 -1.84
CA PRO A 93 -12.42 37.67 -1.52
C PRO A 93 -12.49 38.61 -2.73
N ASN A 94 -11.62 38.43 -3.73
CA ASN A 94 -11.67 39.24 -4.95
C ASN A 94 -12.84 38.84 -5.85
N THR A 95 -13.17 37.54 -5.92
CA THR A 95 -14.35 37.07 -6.65
C THR A 95 -15.65 37.63 -6.05
N ASN A 96 -15.78 37.65 -4.73
CA ASN A 96 -16.96 38.21 -4.07
C ASN A 96 -17.13 39.72 -4.34
N LYS A 97 -16.02 40.48 -4.33
CA LYS A 97 -16.07 41.91 -4.68
C LYS A 97 -16.56 42.15 -6.10
N ILE A 98 -16.09 41.36 -7.08
CA ILE A 98 -16.54 41.48 -8.47
C ILE A 98 -18.03 41.19 -8.60
N VAL A 99 -18.56 40.20 -7.86
CA VAL A 99 -19.99 39.88 -7.85
C VAL A 99 -20.82 41.03 -7.25
N ASP A 100 -20.36 41.62 -6.14
CA ASP A 100 -21.04 42.77 -5.53
C ASP A 100 -21.02 44.01 -6.44
N GLU A 101 -19.89 44.28 -7.10
CA GLU A 101 -19.77 45.37 -8.07
C GLU A 101 -20.71 45.18 -9.27
N LEU A 102 -20.82 43.95 -9.80
CA LEU A 102 -21.74 43.63 -10.89
C LEU A 102 -23.21 43.82 -10.48
N LYS A 103 -23.58 43.43 -9.26
CA LYS A 103 -24.92 43.63 -8.73
C LYS A 103 -25.27 45.11 -8.58
N ASN A 104 -24.33 45.93 -8.07
CA ASN A 104 -24.53 47.37 -7.96
C ASN A 104 -24.71 48.06 -9.32
N ILE A 105 -24.00 47.59 -10.35
CA ILE A 105 -24.17 48.07 -11.72
C ILE A 105 -25.56 47.72 -12.25
N GLU A 106 -26.03 46.49 -12.04
CA GLU A 106 -27.38 46.05 -12.44
C GLU A 106 -28.47 46.92 -11.79
N GLU A 107 -28.38 47.14 -10.48
CA GLU A 107 -29.34 47.98 -9.73
C GLU A 107 -29.34 49.42 -10.25
N SER A 108 -28.16 49.97 -10.57
CA SER A 108 -28.02 51.31 -11.13
C SER A 108 -28.68 51.43 -12.51
N ILE A 109 -28.49 50.43 -13.38
CA ILE A 109 -29.13 50.38 -14.71
C ILE A 109 -30.65 50.29 -14.57
N GLN A 110 -31.16 49.44 -13.67
CA GLN A 110 -32.60 49.32 -13.42
C GLN A 110 -33.24 50.61 -12.90
N GLN A 111 -32.52 51.35 -12.04
CA GLN A 111 -32.97 52.66 -11.57
C GLN A 111 -33.01 53.68 -12.71
N LEU A 112 -31.97 53.71 -13.55
CA LEU A 112 -31.92 54.58 -14.73
C LEU A 112 -33.08 54.28 -15.71
N GLU A 113 -33.39 53.02 -15.95
CA GLU A 113 -34.53 52.64 -16.79
C GLU A 113 -35.88 53.10 -16.21
N LYS A 114 -36.07 52.98 -14.89
CA LYS A 114 -37.29 53.45 -14.22
C LYS A 114 -37.46 54.96 -14.31
N VAL A 115 -36.38 55.73 -14.16
CA VAL A 115 -36.40 57.19 -14.25
C VAL A 115 -36.64 57.66 -15.69
N THR A 116 -36.16 56.91 -16.69
CA THR A 116 -36.32 57.26 -18.11
C THR A 116 -37.68 56.84 -18.69
N LYS A 117 -38.37 55.87 -18.07
CA LYS A 117 -39.72 55.41 -18.47
C LYS A 117 -40.87 56.10 -17.72
N ALA A 118 -40.58 56.98 -16.76
CA ALA A 118 -41.54 57.83 -16.06
C ALA A 118 -41.66 59.21 -16.73
#